data_AF-A0A2Z6S0B5-F1
#
_entry.id   AF-A0A2Z6S0B5-F1
#
_cell.length_a   1.000
_cell.length_b   1.000
_cell.length_c   1.000
_cell.angle_alpha   90.00
_cell.angle_beta   90.00
_cell.angle_gamma   90.00
#
_symmetry.space_group_name_H-M   'P 1'
#
loop_
_entity.id
_entity.type
_entity.pdbx_description
1 polymer ?
#
loop_
_entity_poly.entity_id
_entity_poly.type
_entity_poly.pdbx_seq_one_letter_code
_entity_poly.pdbx_strand_id
1 'polypeptide(L)'
;MDVETEQSINILHNKISDEPTSDNEFILITNKFSIFKGKKYSKIDDSWKDENQPDISSVLSKFSSKLNLNDDDNYDTNKIQLLEDENVHLKNEIEKLNNKIQSLGEDKKEEINLNDDDNYDTNKIQLLEDENVHLKNEIEKLNNKIQSLGEDKKEIVKRKVSGKHASQRTMKETIIKFYNNYKAYDQNYEDFNEFSKVCLSDNAKERGKMLKTVIDKMKGKACMGLYKLYIELELISKEYKVKFGKIGKKVANSDLKQIIKTSKKASVYFKKVKYFYFICKHTRKNAWKKCDIPPTFWETVNVSTWESILQSLNLKNDITDDDSEESGNSEGAS
;
A
#
# COMPACT_ATOMS: atom_id res chain seq x y z
N MET A 1 12.53 -5.88 -54.59
CA MET A 1 11.55 -4.86 -55.01
C MET A 1 10.81 -5.47 -56.17
N ASP A 2 9.49 -5.52 -56.10
CA ASP A 2 8.70 -6.08 -57.19
C ASP A 2 8.79 -5.15 -58.41
N VAL A 3 8.79 -5.73 -59.60
CA VAL A 3 8.90 -5.02 -60.87
C VAL A 3 7.81 -3.94 -61.01
N GLU A 4 6.66 -4.13 -60.35
CA GLU A 4 5.58 -3.14 -60.27
C GLU A 4 5.93 -1.91 -59.41
N THR A 5 6.78 -2.05 -58.38
CA THR A 5 7.21 -0.92 -57.54
C THR A 5 8.25 -0.06 -58.25
N GLU A 6 9.18 -0.66 -59.00
CA GLU A 6 10.13 0.08 -59.85
C GLU A 6 9.44 0.78 -61.02
N GLN A 7 8.44 0.13 -61.65
CA GLN A 7 7.64 0.77 -62.70
C GLN A 7 6.83 1.95 -62.16
N SER A 8 6.27 1.86 -60.95
CA SER A 8 5.51 2.95 -60.33
C SER A 8 6.37 4.15 -59.95
N ILE A 9 7.62 3.92 -59.53
CA ILE A 9 8.58 5.01 -59.20
C ILE A 9 9.07 5.70 -60.49
N ASN A 10 9.37 4.94 -61.55
CA ASN A 10 9.81 5.52 -62.82
C ASN A 10 8.70 6.33 -63.53
N ILE A 11 7.42 5.94 -63.39
CA ILE A 11 6.29 6.72 -63.91
C ILE A 11 6.13 8.06 -63.17
N LEU A 12 6.39 8.10 -61.86
CA LEU A 12 6.36 9.33 -61.05
C LEU A 12 7.54 10.25 -61.37
N HIS A 13 8.74 9.70 -61.57
CA HIS A 13 9.94 10.48 -61.86
C HIS A 13 9.88 11.10 -63.27
N ASN A 14 9.30 10.41 -64.25
CA ASN A 14 9.13 10.94 -65.61
C ASN A 14 8.02 12.00 -65.70
N LYS A 15 7.00 11.95 -64.84
CA LYS A 15 5.94 12.99 -64.79
C LYS A 15 6.39 14.32 -64.18
N ILE A 16 7.47 14.34 -63.43
CA ILE A 16 8.05 15.57 -62.84
C ILE A 16 9.00 16.27 -63.81
N SER A 17 9.52 15.56 -64.82
CA SER A 17 10.62 16.06 -65.66
C SER A 17 10.19 16.74 -66.97
N ASP A 18 8.94 16.60 -67.43
CA ASP A 18 8.58 16.94 -68.82
C ASP A 18 7.55 18.08 -69.02
N GLU A 19 7.12 18.81 -67.97
CA GLU A 19 6.32 20.03 -68.19
C GLU A 19 6.73 21.18 -67.26
N PRO A 20 7.14 22.35 -67.80
CA PRO A 20 7.37 23.55 -67.02
C PRO A 20 6.04 24.27 -66.81
N THR A 21 5.20 23.77 -65.90
CA THR A 21 3.98 24.49 -65.50
C THR A 21 4.30 25.47 -64.38
N SER A 22 3.86 26.72 -64.57
CA SER A 22 4.31 27.95 -63.89
C SER A 22 3.97 28.09 -62.41
N ASP A 23 3.49 27.03 -61.74
CA ASP A 23 3.15 27.04 -60.31
C ASP A 23 3.60 25.73 -59.67
N ASN A 24 4.92 25.61 -59.47
CA ASN A 24 5.56 24.43 -58.88
C ASN A 24 5.44 24.42 -57.34
N GLU A 25 4.25 24.16 -56.83
CA GLU A 25 4.03 23.86 -55.42
C GLU A 25 3.99 22.33 -55.22
N PHE A 26 5.15 21.72 -54.97
CA PHE A 26 5.24 20.30 -54.67
C PHE A 26 5.23 20.05 -53.16
N ILE A 27 4.32 19.17 -52.70
CA ILE A 27 4.20 18.77 -51.30
C ILE A 27 5.06 17.53 -51.06
N LEU A 28 6.14 17.69 -50.29
CA LEU A 28 6.95 16.57 -49.82
C LEU A 28 6.23 15.87 -48.65
N ILE A 29 5.59 14.73 -48.91
CA ILE A 29 4.95 13.92 -47.87
C ILE A 29 5.98 12.96 -47.28
N THR A 30 6.38 13.18 -46.02
CA THR A 30 7.28 12.25 -45.28
C THR A 30 6.62 11.81 -43.97
N ASN A 31 6.90 10.59 -43.53
CA ASN A 31 6.32 9.98 -42.32
C ASN A 31 6.95 10.45 -40.99
N LYS A 32 7.61 11.63 -40.95
CA LYS A 32 8.16 12.23 -39.72
C LYS A 32 7.65 13.67 -39.53
N PHE A 33 7.36 14.04 -38.28
CA PHE A 33 6.78 15.34 -37.90
C PHE A 33 7.57 16.54 -38.45
N SER A 34 6.82 17.54 -38.91
CA SER A 34 7.17 18.68 -39.78
C SER A 34 8.31 19.57 -39.26
N ILE A 35 9.48 19.56 -39.93
CA ILE A 35 10.69 20.32 -39.52
C ILE A 35 10.87 21.66 -40.28
N PHE A 36 9.96 22.03 -41.19
CA PHE A 36 10.17 23.13 -42.15
C PHE A 36 9.06 24.19 -42.15
N LYS A 37 8.56 24.58 -40.98
CA LYS A 37 7.60 25.69 -40.90
C LYS A 37 8.32 27.03 -41.11
N GLY A 38 7.97 27.75 -42.18
CA GLY A 38 8.36 29.16 -42.39
C GLY A 38 9.68 29.41 -43.12
N LYS A 39 10.24 28.40 -43.80
CA LYS A 39 11.44 28.56 -44.62
C LYS A 39 11.14 28.36 -46.10
N LYS A 40 11.71 29.21 -46.95
CA LYS A 40 11.52 29.19 -48.40
C LYS A 40 12.81 28.69 -49.04
N TYR A 41 12.71 27.63 -49.83
CA TYR A 41 13.85 27.01 -50.50
C TYR A 41 13.63 27.11 -52.01
N SER A 42 14.70 27.46 -52.73
CA SER A 42 14.74 27.41 -54.19
C SER A 42 15.83 26.45 -54.64
N LYS A 43 15.58 25.76 -55.76
CA LYS A 43 16.52 24.82 -56.36
C LYS A 43 17.41 25.58 -57.33
N ILE A 44 18.72 25.64 -57.05
CA ILE A 44 19.74 26.27 -57.89
C ILE A 44 20.83 25.21 -58.14
N ASP A 45 21.13 24.95 -59.42
CA ASP A 45 22.15 24.00 -59.88
C ASP A 45 22.04 22.63 -59.18
N ASP A 46 20.85 22.03 -59.26
CA ASP A 46 20.50 20.75 -58.67
C ASP A 46 20.59 20.61 -57.14
N SER A 47 20.77 21.73 -56.43
CA SER A 47 20.79 21.78 -54.96
C SER A 47 19.70 22.70 -54.38
N TRP A 48 19.08 22.31 -53.27
CA TRP A 48 18.12 23.15 -52.56
C TRP A 48 18.83 24.09 -51.58
N LYS A 49 18.64 25.40 -51.71
CA LYS A 49 19.23 26.42 -50.81
C LYS A 49 18.14 27.23 -50.11
N ASP A 50 18.37 27.55 -48.84
CA ASP A 50 17.50 28.40 -48.01
C ASP A 50 17.71 29.87 -48.42
N GLU A 51 16.65 30.56 -48.83
CA GLU A 51 16.75 31.94 -49.35
C GLU A 51 17.12 32.97 -48.27
N ASN A 52 17.05 32.61 -46.99
CA ASN A 52 17.28 33.54 -45.88
C ASN A 52 18.66 33.39 -45.18
N GLN A 53 19.62 32.68 -45.79
CA GLN A 53 20.96 32.53 -45.22
C GLN A 53 21.93 33.60 -45.79
N PRO A 54 22.52 34.49 -44.96
CA PRO A 54 23.40 35.55 -45.44
C PRO A 54 24.71 35.00 -46.03
N ASP A 55 25.15 35.57 -47.15
CA ASP A 55 26.36 35.15 -47.88
C ASP A 55 27.63 35.36 -47.04
N ILE A 56 28.34 34.27 -46.77
CA ILE A 56 29.57 34.18 -45.95
C ILE A 56 30.70 35.06 -46.52
N SER A 57 30.72 35.27 -47.84
CA SER A 57 31.70 36.14 -48.51
C SER A 57 31.59 37.60 -48.04
N SER A 58 30.37 38.07 -47.76
CA SER A 58 30.10 39.42 -47.25
C SER A 58 30.55 39.63 -45.80
N VAL A 59 30.72 38.54 -45.04
CA VAL A 59 31.16 38.57 -43.64
C VAL A 59 32.70 38.57 -43.56
N LEU A 60 33.38 37.82 -44.44
CA LEU A 60 34.83 37.73 -44.48
C LEU A 60 35.51 39.01 -45.01
N SER A 61 34.88 39.72 -45.94
CA SER A 61 35.40 41.01 -46.44
C SER A 61 35.42 42.11 -45.36
N LYS A 62 34.47 42.09 -44.41
CA LYS A 62 34.43 43.02 -43.27
C LYS A 62 35.50 42.78 -42.21
N PHE A 63 36.04 41.56 -42.11
CA PHE A 63 37.13 41.25 -41.18
C PHE A 63 38.49 41.65 -41.73
N SER A 64 38.69 41.50 -43.04
CA SER A 64 39.97 41.78 -43.70
C SER A 64 40.32 43.26 -43.73
N SER A 65 39.32 44.16 -43.81
CA SER A 65 39.54 45.62 -43.74
C SER A 65 39.86 46.15 -42.34
N LYS A 66 39.81 45.30 -41.30
CA LYS A 66 40.03 45.69 -39.89
C LYS A 66 41.43 45.39 -39.36
N LEU A 67 42.26 44.67 -40.11
CA LEU A 67 43.64 44.31 -39.75
C LEU A 67 44.62 45.01 -40.69
N ASN A 68 44.94 46.26 -40.38
CA ASN A 68 45.86 47.13 -41.11
C ASN A 68 47.30 46.82 -40.64
N LEU A 69 48.11 46.15 -41.47
CA LEU A 69 49.52 45.84 -41.18
C LEU A 69 50.41 46.70 -42.09
N ASN A 70 51.20 47.61 -41.51
CA ASN A 70 52.30 48.31 -42.19
C ASN A 70 53.51 48.42 -41.22
N ASP A 71 54.56 47.68 -41.55
CA ASP A 71 56.01 47.88 -41.42
C ASP A 71 56.56 48.91 -40.38
N ASP A 72 56.92 48.44 -39.18
CA ASP A 72 57.92 49.10 -38.29
C ASP A 72 58.58 48.08 -37.34
N ASP A 73 59.62 47.38 -37.82
CA ASP A 73 60.31 46.26 -37.13
C ASP A 73 60.98 46.63 -35.78
N ASN A 74 60.97 47.90 -35.38
CA ASN A 74 61.52 48.35 -34.10
C ASN A 74 60.49 48.38 -32.96
N TYR A 75 59.20 48.48 -33.28
CA TYR A 75 58.13 48.35 -32.27
C TYR A 75 57.96 46.89 -31.84
N ASP A 76 58.14 45.96 -32.78
CA ASP A 76 58.04 44.53 -32.50
C ASP A 76 59.18 43.99 -31.64
N THR A 77 60.39 44.55 -31.73
CA THR A 77 61.52 44.09 -30.90
C THR A 77 61.32 44.42 -29.41
N ASN A 78 60.83 45.62 -29.07
CA ASN A 78 60.51 45.99 -27.68
C ASN A 78 59.28 45.21 -27.16
N LYS A 79 58.31 44.94 -28.02
CA LYS A 79 57.14 44.13 -27.68
C LYS A 79 57.52 42.66 -27.44
N ILE A 80 58.45 42.11 -28.22
CA ILE A 80 59.01 40.78 -28.01
C ILE A 80 59.75 40.72 -26.68
N GLN A 81 60.60 41.72 -26.36
CA GLN A 81 61.31 41.76 -25.08
C GLN A 81 60.33 41.83 -23.88
N LEU A 82 59.28 42.66 -23.98
CA LEU A 82 58.23 42.72 -22.96
C LEU A 82 57.48 41.39 -22.81
N LEU A 83 57.19 40.71 -23.92
CA LEU A 83 56.56 39.38 -23.91
C LEU A 83 57.49 38.30 -23.36
N GLU A 84 58.81 38.42 -23.55
CA GLU A 84 59.81 37.52 -22.96
C GLU A 84 59.91 37.74 -21.45
N ASP A 85 59.96 38.98 -21.00
CA ASP A 85 59.97 39.35 -19.57
C ASP A 85 58.67 38.91 -18.88
N GLU A 86 57.52 39.11 -19.53
CA GLU A 86 56.21 38.64 -19.06
C GLU A 86 56.15 37.10 -19.03
N ASN A 87 56.72 36.40 -20.02
CA ASN A 87 56.82 34.94 -20.01
C ASN A 87 57.71 34.43 -18.87
N VAL A 88 58.81 35.12 -18.55
CA VAL A 88 59.66 34.77 -17.41
C VAL A 88 58.90 34.99 -16.10
N HIS A 89 58.16 36.09 -15.98
CA HIS A 89 57.31 36.35 -14.81
C HIS A 89 56.23 35.27 -14.64
N LEU A 90 55.52 34.93 -15.71
CA LEU A 90 54.48 33.90 -15.70
C LEU A 90 55.04 32.52 -15.37
N LYS A 91 56.22 32.15 -15.89
CA LYS A 91 56.90 30.90 -15.51
C LYS A 91 57.21 30.86 -14.02
N ASN A 92 57.70 31.95 -13.45
CA ASN A 92 57.98 32.05 -12.03
C ASN A 92 56.69 31.98 -11.17
N GLU A 93 55.59 32.58 -11.62
CA GLU A 93 54.29 32.43 -10.96
C GLU A 93 53.73 31.02 -11.04
N ILE A 94 53.86 30.36 -12.20
CA ILE A 94 53.47 28.95 -12.37
C ILE A 94 54.27 28.05 -11.44
N GLU A 95 55.58 28.27 -11.31
CA GLU A 95 56.43 27.52 -10.38
C GLU A 95 56.01 27.74 -8.92
N LYS A 96 55.75 29.00 -8.53
CA LYS A 96 55.20 29.31 -7.18
C LYS A 96 53.85 28.64 -6.94
N LEU A 97 52.96 28.64 -7.93
CA LEU A 97 51.64 27.99 -7.84
C LEU A 97 51.79 26.47 -7.78
N ASN A 98 52.70 25.87 -8.55
CA ASN A 98 52.97 24.43 -8.49
C ASN A 98 53.54 24.02 -7.15
N ASN A 99 54.47 24.79 -6.58
CA ASN A 99 54.99 24.54 -5.24
C ASN A 99 53.88 24.67 -4.18
N LYS A 100 52.96 25.63 -4.35
CA LYS A 100 51.78 25.78 -3.47
C LYS A 100 50.76 24.66 -3.64
N ILE A 101 50.56 24.16 -4.86
CA ILE A 101 49.71 23.00 -5.16
C ILE A 101 50.33 21.74 -4.55
N GLN A 102 51.66 21.59 -4.61
CA GLN A 102 52.37 20.49 -4.00
C GLN A 102 52.27 20.52 -2.47
N SER A 103 52.50 21.69 -1.84
CA SER A 103 52.33 21.84 -0.39
C SER A 103 50.88 21.58 0.03
N LEU A 104 49.88 22.13 -0.69
CA LEU A 104 48.47 21.85 -0.43
C LEU A 104 48.10 20.37 -0.68
N GLY A 105 48.77 19.68 -1.60
CA GLY A 105 48.58 18.26 -1.87
C GLY A 105 49.21 17.36 -0.81
N GLU A 106 50.29 17.80 -0.18
CA GLU A 106 50.92 17.17 0.98
C GLU A 106 50.08 17.41 2.25
N ASP A 107 49.62 18.65 2.47
CA ASP A 107 48.70 18.99 3.57
C ASP A 107 47.39 18.20 3.46
N LYS A 108 46.83 18.02 2.26
CA LYS A 108 45.63 17.18 2.04
C LYS A 108 45.91 15.69 2.23
N LYS A 109 47.13 15.22 1.96
CA LYS A 109 47.51 13.80 2.18
C LYS A 109 47.70 13.50 3.66
N GLU A 110 48.19 14.46 4.45
CA GLU A 110 48.21 14.35 5.92
C GLU A 110 46.81 14.49 6.53
N GLU A 111 45.93 15.35 5.98
CA GLU A 111 44.52 15.45 6.41
C GLU A 111 43.68 14.20 6.06
N ILE A 112 44.02 13.49 4.97
CA ILE A 112 43.38 12.22 4.60
C ILE A 112 43.89 11.03 5.45
N ASN A 113 45.02 11.17 6.16
CA ASN A 113 45.58 10.10 7.00
C ASN A 113 45.27 10.24 8.50
N LEU A 114 44.31 11.10 8.87
CA LEU A 114 43.80 11.26 10.24
C LEU A 114 42.27 11.40 10.29
N ASN A 115 41.53 10.55 9.59
CA ASN A 115 40.10 10.40 9.83
C ASN A 115 39.80 9.00 10.38
N ASP A 116 39.68 8.94 11.70
CA ASP A 116 39.08 7.87 12.50
C ASP A 116 37.58 7.62 12.18
N ASP A 117 37.07 8.05 11.03
CA ASP A 117 35.65 7.98 10.63
C ASP A 117 35.34 6.70 9.83
N ASP A 118 36.31 6.16 9.08
CA ASP A 118 36.13 4.91 8.32
C ASP A 118 36.10 3.65 9.24
N ASN A 119 36.67 3.76 10.45
CA ASN A 119 36.67 2.67 11.45
C ASN A 119 35.34 2.59 12.22
N TYR A 120 34.65 3.72 12.42
CA TYR A 120 33.36 3.75 13.09
C TYR A 120 32.28 3.05 12.25
N ASP A 121 32.22 3.36 10.96
CA ASP A 121 31.26 2.72 10.05
C ASP A 121 31.59 1.24 9.81
N THR A 122 32.87 0.87 9.74
CA THR A 122 33.27 -0.55 9.61
C THR A 122 32.87 -1.37 10.84
N ASN A 123 33.09 -0.86 12.06
CA ASN A 123 32.67 -1.55 13.29
C ASN A 123 31.14 -1.61 13.43
N LYS A 124 30.43 -0.56 12.99
CA LYS A 124 28.97 -0.55 12.98
C LYS A 124 28.39 -1.53 11.96
N ILE A 125 29.01 -1.66 10.79
CA ILE A 125 28.66 -2.67 9.79
C ILE A 125 28.89 -4.07 10.36
N GLN A 126 30.04 -4.32 11.00
CA GLN A 126 30.35 -5.61 11.63
C GLN A 126 29.33 -5.98 12.73
N LEU A 127 28.95 -5.02 13.58
CA LEU A 127 27.92 -5.22 14.60
C LEU A 127 26.54 -5.53 14.00
N LEU A 128 26.16 -4.85 12.92
CA LEU A 128 24.91 -5.10 12.19
C LEU A 128 24.94 -6.45 11.46
N GLU A 129 26.09 -6.88 10.97
CA GLU A 129 26.27 -8.21 10.38
C GLU A 129 26.14 -9.31 11.44
N ASP A 130 26.79 -9.13 12.60
CA ASP A 130 26.69 -10.07 13.73
C ASP A 130 25.26 -10.14 14.29
N GLU A 131 24.57 -9.00 14.41
CA GLU A 131 23.16 -8.93 14.81
C GLU A 131 22.26 -9.62 13.78
N ASN A 132 22.51 -9.45 12.48
CA ASN A 132 21.79 -10.15 11.43
C ASN A 132 22.01 -11.67 11.47
N VAL A 133 23.23 -12.13 11.77
CA VAL A 133 23.53 -13.56 11.97
C VAL A 133 22.78 -14.08 13.20
N HIS A 134 22.77 -13.33 14.30
CA HIS A 134 22.01 -13.70 15.51
C HIS A 134 20.50 -13.81 15.23
N LEU A 135 19.92 -12.80 14.56
CA LEU A 135 18.50 -12.78 14.20
C LEU A 135 18.14 -13.92 13.24
N LYS A 136 18.99 -14.23 12.25
CA LYS A 136 18.79 -15.41 11.37
C LYS A 136 18.75 -16.70 12.18
N ASN A 137 19.68 -16.87 13.13
CA ASN A 137 19.71 -18.05 13.99
C ASN A 137 18.48 -18.14 14.92
N GLU A 138 17.98 -17.01 15.44
CA GLU A 138 16.73 -16.99 16.21
C GLU A 138 15.51 -17.32 15.35
N ILE A 139 15.43 -16.78 14.13
CA ILE A 139 14.37 -17.11 13.17
C ILE A 139 14.38 -18.60 12.84
N GLU A 140 15.56 -19.19 12.63
CA GLU A 140 15.69 -20.62 12.37
C GLU A 140 15.25 -21.46 13.58
N LYS A 141 15.69 -21.08 14.81
CA LYS A 141 15.23 -21.73 16.05
C LYS A 141 13.71 -21.62 16.22
N LEU A 142 13.13 -20.45 15.94
CA LEU A 142 11.68 -20.23 16.00
C LEU A 142 10.94 -21.03 14.92
N ASN A 143 11.47 -21.11 13.70
CA ASN A 143 10.90 -21.91 12.61
C ASN A 143 10.93 -23.40 12.95
N ASN A 144 12.04 -23.90 13.49
CA ASN A 144 12.16 -25.29 13.97
C ASN A 144 11.18 -25.56 15.12
N LYS A 145 10.97 -24.59 16.02
CA LYS A 145 9.95 -24.68 17.08
C LYS A 145 8.51 -24.61 16.54
N ILE A 146 8.25 -23.83 15.50
CA ILE A 146 6.96 -23.78 14.81
C ILE A 146 6.70 -25.11 14.10
N GLN A 147 7.72 -25.71 13.50
CA GLN A 147 7.63 -27.00 12.82
C GLN A 147 7.38 -28.13 13.83
N SER A 148 8.12 -28.18 14.94
CA SER A 148 7.87 -29.17 15.99
C SER A 148 6.49 -28.99 16.63
N LEU A 149 6.07 -27.75 16.92
CA LEU A 149 4.70 -27.45 17.37
C LEU A 149 3.63 -27.74 16.30
N GLY A 150 4.02 -27.77 15.02
CA GLY A 150 3.19 -28.15 13.88
C GLY A 150 3.02 -29.67 13.78
N GLU A 151 4.07 -30.42 14.12
CA GLU A 151 4.13 -31.88 14.18
C GLU A 151 3.45 -32.42 15.46
N ASP A 152 3.66 -31.79 16.62
CA ASP A 152 2.94 -32.09 17.87
C ASP A 152 1.43 -31.79 17.74
N LYS A 153 1.05 -30.87 16.85
CA LYS A 153 -0.36 -30.61 16.49
C LYS A 153 -0.94 -31.59 15.47
N LYS A 154 -0.16 -32.52 14.90
CA LYS A 154 -0.68 -33.61 14.05
C LYS A 154 -1.21 -34.78 14.88
N GLU A 155 -0.81 -34.94 16.14
CA GLU A 155 -1.31 -36.01 17.01
C GLU A 155 -2.64 -35.67 17.71
N ILE A 156 -3.10 -34.42 17.62
CA ILE A 156 -4.45 -34.02 18.05
C ILE A 156 -5.32 -33.90 16.80
N VAL A 157 -6.17 -34.91 16.58
CA VAL A 157 -7.21 -35.02 15.56
C VAL A 157 -7.85 -33.66 15.21
N LYS A 158 -7.28 -32.95 14.23
CA LYS A 158 -7.92 -31.79 13.62
C LYS A 158 -8.90 -32.31 12.58
N ARG A 159 -10.18 -32.40 12.97
CA ARG A 159 -11.28 -32.33 12.00
C ARG A 159 -11.20 -30.95 11.33
N LYS A 160 -10.46 -30.85 10.22
CA LYS A 160 -10.62 -29.74 9.28
C LYS A 160 -12.05 -29.85 8.74
N VAL A 161 -12.93 -28.96 9.17
CA VAL A 161 -14.16 -28.69 8.41
C VAL A 161 -13.70 -27.87 7.20
N SER A 162 -13.27 -28.55 6.15
CA SER A 162 -12.88 -27.95 4.88
C SER A 162 -14.14 -27.50 4.14
N GLY A 163 -14.57 -26.29 4.41
CA GLY A 163 -15.60 -25.60 3.63
C GLY A 163 -15.29 -24.12 3.66
N LYS A 164 -15.20 -23.48 2.49
CA LYS A 164 -15.21 -22.02 2.41
C LYS A 164 -16.46 -21.54 3.15
N HIS A 165 -16.32 -20.56 4.04
CA HIS A 165 -17.48 -19.93 4.66
C HIS A 165 -18.41 -19.40 3.55
N ALA A 166 -19.72 -19.41 3.81
CA ALA A 166 -20.68 -18.78 2.93
C ALA A 166 -20.28 -17.31 2.66
N SER A 167 -20.67 -16.75 1.52
CA SER A 167 -20.41 -15.33 1.26
C SER A 167 -21.20 -14.45 2.25
N GLN A 168 -20.74 -13.23 2.55
CA GLN A 168 -21.48 -12.28 3.39
C GLN A 168 -22.91 -12.02 2.84
N ARG A 169 -23.04 -11.96 1.51
CA ARG A 169 -24.33 -11.84 0.82
C ARG A 169 -25.26 -13.01 1.14
N THR A 170 -24.77 -14.25 1.01
CA THR A 170 -25.53 -15.45 1.35
C THR A 170 -25.94 -15.47 2.82
N MET A 171 -25.05 -15.06 3.73
CA MET A 171 -25.38 -14.97 5.16
C MET A 171 -26.49 -13.95 5.41
N LYS A 172 -26.37 -12.75 4.84
CA LYS A 172 -27.37 -11.68 4.91
C LYS A 172 -28.74 -12.16 4.43
N GLU A 173 -28.80 -12.73 3.22
CA GLU A 173 -30.05 -13.21 2.61
C GLU A 173 -30.70 -14.30 3.47
N THR A 174 -29.89 -15.21 4.03
CA THR A 174 -30.37 -16.28 4.91
C THR A 174 -30.96 -15.74 6.21
N ILE A 175 -30.27 -14.79 6.87
CA ILE A 175 -30.75 -14.17 8.12
C ILE A 175 -32.04 -13.39 7.88
N ILE A 176 -32.11 -12.60 6.80
CA ILE A 176 -33.31 -11.86 6.42
C ILE A 176 -34.47 -12.81 6.14
N LYS A 177 -34.22 -13.90 5.39
CA LYS A 177 -35.24 -14.90 5.09
C LYS A 177 -35.79 -15.55 6.37
N PHE A 178 -34.91 -15.96 7.28
CA PHE A 178 -35.34 -16.48 8.58
C PHE A 178 -36.19 -15.47 9.34
N TYR A 179 -35.73 -14.22 9.46
CA TYR A 179 -36.50 -13.19 10.15
C TYR A 179 -37.88 -12.99 9.53
N ASN A 180 -37.97 -12.82 8.20
CA ASN A 180 -39.24 -12.58 7.52
C ASN A 180 -40.22 -13.76 7.67
N ASN A 181 -39.72 -15.01 7.68
CA ASN A 181 -40.55 -16.21 7.89
C ASN A 181 -41.13 -16.29 9.32
N TYR A 182 -40.52 -15.59 10.27
CA TYR A 182 -40.84 -15.67 11.69
C TYR A 182 -41.10 -14.31 12.35
N LYS A 183 -41.28 -13.26 11.55
CA LYS A 183 -41.50 -11.90 12.04
C LYS A 183 -42.79 -11.88 12.88
N ALA A 184 -42.74 -11.23 14.03
CA ALA A 184 -43.94 -10.99 14.83
C ALA A 184 -44.79 -9.89 14.16
N TYR A 185 -46.08 -10.15 13.99
CA TYR A 185 -47.04 -9.15 13.49
C TYR A 185 -47.82 -8.47 14.63
N ASP A 186 -47.80 -9.05 15.85
CA ASP A 186 -48.47 -8.56 17.08
C ASP A 186 -47.52 -8.59 18.29
N GLN A 187 -48.02 -8.26 19.50
CA GLN A 187 -47.30 -8.33 20.79
C GLN A 187 -46.88 -9.76 21.25
N ASN A 188 -46.94 -10.76 20.37
CA ASN A 188 -46.51 -12.15 20.63
C ASN A 188 -44.99 -12.32 20.50
N TYR A 189 -44.22 -11.37 21.03
CA TYR A 189 -42.76 -11.44 21.08
C TYR A 189 -42.31 -12.55 22.03
N GLU A 190 -41.10 -13.05 21.80
CA GLU A 190 -40.49 -13.98 22.74
C GLU A 190 -40.16 -13.26 24.06
N ASP A 191 -40.61 -13.84 25.16
CA ASP A 191 -40.17 -13.43 26.49
C ASP A 191 -39.04 -14.35 26.94
N PHE A 192 -37.83 -13.79 27.03
CA PHE A 192 -36.65 -14.52 27.50
C PHE A 192 -36.53 -14.57 29.03
N ASN A 193 -37.48 -14.01 29.78
CA ASN A 193 -37.49 -14.08 31.25
C ASN A 193 -37.51 -15.53 31.76
N GLU A 194 -38.07 -16.49 31.02
CA GLU A 194 -38.03 -17.91 31.41
C GLU A 194 -36.60 -18.49 31.42
N PHE A 195 -35.66 -17.86 30.72
CA PHE A 195 -34.24 -18.23 30.71
C PHE A 195 -33.46 -17.51 31.84
N SER A 196 -34.02 -16.47 32.46
CA SER A 196 -33.29 -15.52 33.31
C SER A 196 -33.02 -15.98 34.74
N LYS A 197 -33.24 -17.25 35.09
CA LYS A 197 -32.86 -17.79 36.41
C LYS A 197 -31.34 -17.94 36.61
N VAL A 198 -30.52 -17.34 35.75
CA VAL A 198 -29.05 -17.41 35.84
C VAL A 198 -28.54 -16.27 36.71
N CYS A 199 -28.52 -16.47 38.03
CA CYS A 199 -27.90 -15.53 38.95
C CYS A 199 -26.37 -15.57 38.80
N LEU A 200 -25.75 -14.42 38.55
CA LEU A 200 -24.30 -14.32 38.44
C LEU A 200 -23.66 -14.33 39.84
N SER A 201 -22.78 -15.31 40.12
CA SER A 201 -22.05 -15.35 41.39
C SER A 201 -21.05 -14.18 41.54
N ASP A 202 -20.87 -13.68 42.76
CA ASP A 202 -19.78 -12.74 43.09
C ASP A 202 -18.40 -13.39 42.95
N ASN A 203 -18.34 -14.71 43.09
CA ASN A 203 -17.10 -15.46 43.01
C ASN A 203 -16.67 -15.72 41.55
N ALA A 204 -15.50 -15.21 41.17
CA ALA A 204 -14.94 -15.38 39.83
C ALA A 204 -14.76 -16.85 39.41
N LYS A 205 -14.38 -17.74 40.34
CA LYS A 205 -14.23 -19.17 40.05
C LYS A 205 -15.58 -19.82 39.73
N GLU A 206 -16.65 -19.42 40.42
CA GLU A 206 -18.00 -19.94 40.18
C GLU A 206 -18.56 -19.43 38.86
N ARG A 207 -18.41 -18.14 38.56
CA ARG A 207 -18.74 -17.58 37.23
C ARG A 207 -17.99 -18.31 36.13
N GLY A 208 -16.70 -18.57 36.34
CA GLY A 208 -15.87 -19.33 35.42
C GLY A 208 -16.39 -20.76 35.17
N LYS A 209 -16.81 -21.48 36.22
CA LYS A 209 -17.42 -22.81 36.10
C LYS A 209 -18.74 -22.77 35.33
N MET A 210 -19.58 -21.78 35.59
CA MET A 210 -20.86 -21.59 34.90
C MET A 210 -20.64 -21.33 33.40
N LEU A 211 -19.82 -20.33 33.05
CA LEU A 211 -19.47 -20.01 31.67
C LEU A 211 -18.85 -21.21 30.96
N LYS A 212 -17.96 -21.96 31.62
CA LYS A 212 -17.36 -23.17 31.05
C LYS A 212 -18.41 -24.22 30.71
N THR A 213 -19.36 -24.45 31.60
CA THR A 213 -20.46 -25.40 31.38
C THR A 213 -21.30 -25.04 30.16
N VAL A 214 -21.62 -23.75 29.99
CA VAL A 214 -22.37 -23.25 28.83
C VAL A 214 -21.55 -23.42 27.55
N ILE A 215 -20.31 -22.93 27.54
CA ILE A 215 -19.43 -22.93 26.36
C ILE A 215 -19.09 -24.35 25.91
N ASP A 216 -18.84 -25.27 26.85
CA ASP A 216 -18.52 -26.66 26.49
C ASP A 216 -19.69 -27.37 25.81
N LYS A 217 -20.93 -26.99 26.12
CA LYS A 217 -22.15 -27.48 25.47
C LYS A 217 -22.47 -26.76 24.16
N MET A 218 -21.89 -25.58 23.91
CA MET A 218 -22.09 -24.81 22.67
C MET A 218 -21.28 -25.36 21.48
N LYS A 219 -21.36 -26.67 21.23
CA LYS A 219 -20.64 -27.36 20.14
C LYS A 219 -21.65 -28.11 19.26
N GLY A 220 -21.38 -28.18 17.96
CA GLY A 220 -22.17 -28.96 17.01
C GLY A 220 -22.89 -28.12 15.94
N LYS A 221 -23.89 -28.74 15.32
CA LYS A 221 -24.70 -28.17 14.23
C LYS A 221 -25.84 -27.30 14.79
N ALA A 222 -26.46 -26.49 13.93
CA ALA A 222 -27.65 -25.73 14.25
C ALA A 222 -28.75 -26.63 14.83
N CYS A 223 -29.18 -26.36 16.06
CA CYS A 223 -30.28 -27.07 16.71
C CYS A 223 -30.85 -26.25 17.88
N MET A 224 -32.07 -26.58 18.29
CA MET A 224 -32.75 -25.90 19.40
C MET A 224 -31.91 -25.86 20.68
N GLY A 225 -31.29 -26.99 21.07
CA GLY A 225 -30.47 -27.06 22.27
C GLY A 225 -29.26 -26.12 22.23
N LEU A 226 -28.65 -25.97 21.06
CA LEU A 226 -27.54 -25.04 20.86
C LEU A 226 -27.99 -23.58 20.96
N TYR A 227 -29.08 -23.20 20.28
CA TYR A 227 -29.58 -21.82 20.33
C TYR A 227 -30.13 -21.41 21.69
N LYS A 228 -30.66 -22.36 22.47
CA LYS A 228 -30.98 -22.13 23.88
C LYS A 228 -29.75 -21.64 24.65
N LEU A 229 -28.60 -22.30 24.47
CA LEU A 229 -27.34 -21.88 25.10
C LEU A 229 -26.85 -20.51 24.58
N TYR A 230 -27.17 -20.13 23.34
CA TYR A 230 -26.82 -18.81 22.79
C TYR A 230 -27.59 -17.72 23.52
N ILE A 231 -28.88 -17.93 23.72
CA ILE A 231 -29.73 -17.03 24.49
C ILE A 231 -29.24 -16.96 25.94
N GLU A 232 -28.97 -18.10 26.59
CA GLU A 232 -28.43 -18.13 27.95
C GLU A 232 -27.11 -17.36 28.08
N LEU A 233 -26.18 -17.52 27.15
CA LEU A 233 -24.90 -16.81 27.18
C LEU A 233 -25.06 -15.29 27.01
N GLU A 234 -25.98 -14.85 26.16
CA GLU A 234 -26.26 -13.42 26.01
C GLU A 234 -26.91 -12.84 27.27
N LEU A 235 -27.81 -13.58 27.92
CA LEU A 235 -28.40 -13.17 29.19
C LEU A 235 -27.35 -13.08 30.29
N ILE A 236 -26.44 -14.06 30.38
CA ILE A 236 -25.28 -13.99 31.29
C ILE A 236 -24.45 -12.73 31.01
N SER A 237 -24.18 -12.43 29.73
CA SER A 237 -23.44 -11.22 29.33
C SER A 237 -24.14 -9.93 29.81
N LYS A 238 -25.48 -9.89 29.79
CA LYS A 238 -26.25 -8.76 30.34
C LYS A 238 -26.17 -8.69 31.85
N GLU A 239 -26.22 -9.82 32.56
CA GLU A 239 -26.05 -9.87 34.01
C GLU A 239 -24.68 -9.33 34.46
N TYR A 240 -23.61 -9.58 33.69
CA TYR A 240 -22.32 -8.94 33.94
C TYR A 240 -22.40 -7.41 33.89
N LYS A 241 -23.18 -6.83 32.97
CA LYS A 241 -23.37 -5.38 32.88
C LYS A 241 -24.20 -4.85 34.04
N VAL A 242 -25.28 -5.54 34.40
CA VAL A 242 -26.11 -5.17 35.56
C VAL A 242 -25.28 -5.19 36.84
N LYS A 243 -24.48 -6.23 37.04
CA LYS A 243 -23.73 -6.44 38.29
C LYS A 243 -22.48 -5.58 38.42
N PHE A 244 -21.74 -5.36 37.33
CA PHE A 244 -20.44 -4.67 37.36
C PHE A 244 -20.44 -3.33 36.60
N GLY A 245 -21.60 -2.87 36.12
CA GLY A 245 -21.73 -1.60 35.40
C GLY A 245 -20.86 -1.53 34.13
N LYS A 246 -20.20 -0.38 33.94
CA LYS A 246 -19.37 -0.08 32.76
C LYS A 246 -18.23 -1.09 32.53
N ILE A 247 -17.69 -1.70 33.59
CA ILE A 247 -16.60 -2.69 33.46
C ILE A 247 -17.10 -4.12 33.21
N GLY A 248 -18.42 -4.37 33.25
CA GLY A 248 -18.99 -5.71 33.10
C GLY A 248 -18.55 -6.42 31.82
N LYS A 249 -18.48 -5.70 30.70
CA LYS A 249 -17.95 -6.24 29.43
C LYS A 249 -16.49 -6.69 29.55
N LYS A 250 -15.66 -5.96 30.30
CA LYS A 250 -14.25 -6.32 30.53
C LYS A 250 -14.14 -7.55 31.44
N VAL A 251 -14.93 -7.59 32.52
CA VAL A 251 -14.98 -8.74 33.45
C VAL A 251 -15.45 -10.01 32.74
N ALA A 252 -16.56 -9.94 31.99
CA ALA A 252 -17.09 -11.06 31.22
C ALA A 252 -16.06 -11.62 30.22
N ASN A 253 -15.35 -10.74 29.50
CA ASN A 253 -14.29 -11.14 28.59
C ASN A 253 -13.10 -11.77 29.31
N SER A 254 -12.71 -11.25 30.47
CA SER A 254 -11.63 -11.81 31.30
C SER A 254 -11.97 -13.22 31.78
N ASP A 255 -13.16 -13.39 32.38
CA ASP A 255 -13.64 -14.69 32.87
C ASP A 255 -13.74 -15.69 31.70
N LEU A 256 -14.30 -15.28 30.56
CA LEU A 256 -14.40 -16.14 29.38
C LEU A 256 -13.02 -16.52 28.83
N LYS A 257 -12.07 -15.58 28.77
CA LYS A 257 -10.70 -15.81 28.26
C LYS A 257 -9.95 -16.88 29.07
N GLN A 258 -10.20 -16.98 30.37
CA GLN A 258 -9.60 -18.03 31.21
C GLN A 258 -10.12 -19.44 30.88
N ILE A 259 -11.28 -19.52 30.21
CA ILE A 259 -11.98 -20.79 29.92
C ILE A 259 -11.71 -21.25 28.50
N ILE A 260 -11.74 -20.33 27.54
CA ILE A 260 -11.60 -20.66 26.13
C ILE A 260 -10.16 -21.07 25.80
N LYS A 261 -9.96 -22.34 25.45
CA LYS A 261 -8.65 -22.86 25.01
C LYS A 261 -8.35 -22.61 23.53
N THR A 262 -9.28 -22.00 22.81
CA THR A 262 -9.17 -21.77 21.36
C THR A 262 -8.41 -20.50 21.05
N SER A 263 -7.82 -20.39 19.85
CA SER A 263 -7.23 -19.14 19.35
C SER A 263 -8.24 -18.02 19.10
N LYS A 264 -9.55 -18.28 19.19
CA LYS A 264 -10.60 -17.28 18.99
C LYS A 264 -10.66 -16.32 20.18
N LYS A 265 -10.90 -15.03 19.92
CA LYS A 265 -11.07 -14.01 20.96
C LYS A 265 -12.39 -14.21 21.71
N ALA A 266 -12.41 -13.97 23.02
CA ALA A 266 -13.61 -14.06 23.87
C ALA A 266 -14.76 -13.19 23.34
N SER A 267 -14.46 -11.98 22.86
CA SER A 267 -15.43 -11.05 22.27
C SER A 267 -16.20 -11.61 21.07
N VAL A 268 -15.63 -12.57 20.34
CA VAL A 268 -16.28 -13.21 19.20
C VAL A 268 -17.46 -14.08 19.64
N TYR A 269 -17.37 -14.73 20.81
CA TYR A 269 -18.47 -15.51 21.38
C TYR A 269 -19.64 -14.62 21.75
N PHE A 270 -19.37 -13.51 22.46
CA PHE A 270 -20.40 -12.54 22.84
C PHE A 270 -21.03 -11.85 21.63
N LYS A 271 -20.22 -11.45 20.63
CA LYS A 271 -20.74 -10.87 19.38
C LYS A 271 -21.73 -11.80 18.69
N LYS A 272 -21.38 -13.07 18.56
CA LYS A 272 -22.19 -14.10 17.92
C LYS A 272 -23.54 -14.28 18.59
N VAL A 273 -23.57 -14.36 19.92
CA VAL A 273 -24.82 -14.53 20.67
C VAL A 273 -25.65 -13.26 20.69
N LYS A 274 -25.02 -12.07 20.74
CA LYS A 274 -25.68 -10.76 20.63
C LYS A 274 -26.49 -10.65 19.35
N TYR A 275 -25.91 -10.98 18.19
CA TYR A 275 -26.61 -10.91 16.90
C TYR A 275 -27.79 -11.89 16.83
N PHE A 276 -27.58 -13.13 17.25
CA PHE A 276 -28.64 -14.12 17.27
C PHE A 276 -29.80 -13.71 18.19
N TYR A 277 -29.48 -13.31 19.42
CA TYR A 277 -30.45 -12.85 20.40
C TYR A 277 -31.25 -11.65 19.89
N PHE A 278 -30.58 -10.68 19.26
CA PHE A 278 -31.22 -9.49 18.71
C PHE A 278 -32.28 -9.84 17.67
N ILE A 279 -31.96 -10.73 16.72
CA ILE A 279 -32.95 -11.22 15.75
C ILE A 279 -34.12 -11.89 16.47
N CYS A 280 -33.84 -12.77 17.44
CA CYS A 280 -34.87 -13.55 18.11
C CYS A 280 -35.85 -12.69 18.92
N LYS A 281 -35.37 -11.60 19.55
CA LYS A 281 -36.20 -10.61 20.27
C LYS A 281 -37.31 -10.01 19.38
N HIS A 282 -37.06 -9.92 18.08
CA HIS A 282 -37.98 -9.33 17.10
C HIS A 282 -38.76 -10.37 16.28
N THR A 283 -38.65 -11.65 16.64
CA THR A 283 -39.42 -12.75 16.02
C THR A 283 -40.55 -13.20 16.94
N ARG A 284 -41.54 -13.90 16.37
CA ARG A 284 -42.66 -14.47 17.14
C ARG A 284 -42.16 -15.46 18.20
N LYS A 285 -42.93 -15.64 19.26
CA LYS A 285 -42.68 -16.61 20.33
C LYS A 285 -42.29 -17.98 19.75
N ASN A 286 -41.24 -18.58 20.30
CA ASN A 286 -40.62 -19.85 19.93
C ASN A 286 -39.98 -19.95 18.54
N ALA A 287 -39.86 -18.85 17.78
CA ALA A 287 -39.26 -18.88 16.45
C ALA A 287 -37.81 -19.38 16.42
N TRP A 288 -37.02 -19.00 17.43
CA TRP A 288 -35.63 -19.41 17.58
C TRP A 288 -35.44 -20.94 17.62
N LYS A 289 -36.46 -21.69 18.07
CA LYS A 289 -36.44 -23.17 18.10
C LYS A 289 -36.36 -23.78 16.69
N LYS A 290 -36.80 -23.03 15.68
CA LYS A 290 -36.82 -23.41 14.26
C LYS A 290 -35.64 -22.83 13.48
N CYS A 291 -34.67 -22.21 14.15
CA CYS A 291 -33.49 -21.66 13.50
C CYS A 291 -32.59 -22.80 12.99
N ASP A 292 -32.35 -22.81 11.69
CA ASP A 292 -31.44 -23.70 10.97
C ASP A 292 -30.15 -22.99 10.52
N ILE A 293 -30.07 -21.67 10.74
CA ILE A 293 -28.95 -20.82 10.32
C ILE A 293 -27.68 -21.25 11.05
N PRO A 294 -26.64 -21.75 10.35
CA PRO A 294 -25.43 -22.26 10.99
C PRO A 294 -24.87 -21.27 12.01
N PRO A 295 -24.46 -21.73 13.20
CA PRO A 295 -23.92 -20.84 14.22
C PRO A 295 -22.81 -19.94 13.69
N THR A 296 -21.95 -20.47 12.82
CA THR A 296 -20.87 -19.72 12.17
C THR A 296 -21.33 -18.46 11.46
N PHE A 297 -22.55 -18.37 10.93
CA PHE A 297 -23.04 -17.16 10.26
C PHE A 297 -23.07 -15.98 11.23
N TRP A 298 -23.64 -16.17 12.42
CA TRP A 298 -23.71 -15.15 13.46
C TRP A 298 -22.31 -14.69 13.93
N GLU A 299 -21.30 -15.53 13.77
CA GLU A 299 -19.91 -15.25 14.14
C GLU A 299 -19.17 -14.47 13.05
N THR A 300 -19.40 -14.84 11.79
CA THR A 300 -18.63 -14.35 10.64
C THR A 300 -19.28 -13.17 9.93
N VAL A 301 -20.53 -12.83 10.25
CA VAL A 301 -21.16 -11.59 9.76
C VAL A 301 -20.35 -10.40 10.28
N ASN A 302 -19.82 -9.61 9.33
CA ASN A 302 -19.09 -8.40 9.66
C ASN A 302 -20.05 -7.25 10.01
N VAL A 303 -19.51 -6.14 10.52
CA VAL A 303 -20.31 -5.01 11.01
C VAL A 303 -21.16 -4.40 9.88
N SER A 304 -20.57 -4.15 8.72
CA SER A 304 -21.29 -3.57 7.57
C SER A 304 -22.43 -4.47 7.06
N THR A 305 -22.22 -5.79 7.03
CA THR A 305 -23.26 -6.76 6.67
C THR A 305 -24.37 -6.78 7.69
N TRP A 306 -24.03 -6.72 8.98
CA TRP A 306 -25.01 -6.64 10.07
C TRP A 306 -25.87 -5.38 9.97
N GLU A 307 -25.26 -4.20 9.79
CA GLU A 307 -25.98 -2.94 9.59
C GLU A 307 -26.92 -3.01 8.38
N SER A 308 -26.46 -3.62 7.29
CA SER A 308 -27.26 -3.83 6.09
C SER A 308 -28.46 -4.77 6.34
N ILE A 309 -28.29 -5.81 7.17
CA ILE A 309 -29.40 -6.66 7.63
C ILE A 309 -30.42 -5.82 8.39
N LEU A 310 -29.98 -5.08 9.41
CA LEU A 310 -30.89 -4.27 10.24
C LEU A 310 -31.67 -3.23 9.45
N GLN A 311 -31.00 -2.57 8.50
CA GLN A 311 -31.65 -1.64 7.58
C GLN A 311 -32.72 -2.35 6.73
N SER A 312 -32.41 -3.53 6.21
CA SER A 312 -33.35 -4.30 5.39
C SER A 312 -34.56 -4.79 6.19
N LEU A 313 -34.41 -4.95 7.51
CA LEU A 313 -35.46 -5.40 8.42
C LEU A 313 -36.24 -4.26 9.09
N ASN A 314 -35.86 -3.00 8.86
CA ASN A 314 -36.36 -1.81 9.56
C ASN A 314 -36.20 -1.88 11.10
N LEU A 315 -35.04 -2.37 11.57
CA LEU A 315 -34.72 -2.56 13.00
C LEU A 315 -33.70 -1.54 13.55
N LYS A 316 -33.49 -0.40 12.88
CA LYS A 316 -32.37 0.51 13.11
C LYS A 316 -32.35 1.26 14.47
N ASN A 317 -33.36 1.12 15.33
CA ASN A 317 -33.52 1.96 16.53
C ASN A 317 -33.20 1.30 17.89
N ASP A 318 -32.74 0.04 17.92
CA ASP A 318 -32.60 -0.72 19.19
C ASP A 318 -31.15 -1.05 19.60
N ILE A 319 -30.13 -0.51 18.90
CA ILE A 319 -28.70 -0.77 19.21
C ILE A 319 -28.02 0.42 19.93
N THR A 320 -28.72 1.54 20.08
CA THR A 320 -28.16 2.83 20.52
C THR A 320 -28.03 2.99 22.03
N ASP A 321 -27.46 2.02 22.74
CA ASP A 321 -27.08 2.24 24.15
C ASP A 321 -25.74 1.62 24.58
N ASP A 322 -24.91 1.02 23.72
CA ASP A 322 -23.87 0.13 24.26
C ASP A 322 -22.51 0.02 23.55
N ASP A 323 -22.23 0.78 22.48
CA ASP A 323 -20.90 0.70 21.81
C ASP A 323 -20.33 2.07 21.37
N SER A 324 -20.90 3.21 21.76
CA SER A 324 -20.30 4.54 21.53
C SER A 324 -19.40 4.95 22.69
N GLU A 325 -18.19 4.39 22.78
CA GLU A 325 -17.00 4.99 23.44
C GLU A 325 -15.83 3.98 23.35
N GLU A 326 -15.22 3.86 22.17
CA GLU A 326 -13.81 3.42 22.04
C GLU A 326 -13.26 3.89 20.69
N SER A 327 -13.18 5.20 20.51
CA SER A 327 -12.31 5.85 19.52
C SER A 327 -11.71 7.10 20.17
N GLY A 328 -10.45 7.02 20.61
CA GLY A 328 -9.77 8.16 21.24
C GLY A 328 -8.44 7.79 21.89
N ASN A 329 -7.40 7.74 21.05
CA ASN A 329 -5.98 7.99 21.31
C ASN A 329 -5.22 7.18 22.37
N SER A 330 -4.41 6.26 21.85
CA SER A 330 -3.00 6.13 22.24
C SER A 330 -2.22 7.34 21.70
N GLU A 331 -1.74 8.22 22.58
CA GLU A 331 -0.56 9.07 22.37
C GLU A 331 -0.27 9.84 23.67
N GLY A 332 0.98 9.84 24.11
CA GLY A 332 1.43 10.68 25.23
C GLY A 332 2.34 9.95 26.23
N ALA A 333 3.62 9.90 25.88
CA ALA A 333 4.73 9.51 26.74
C ALA A 333 4.90 10.45 27.95
N SER A 334 5.25 9.88 29.11
CA SER A 334 6.46 10.14 29.92
C SER A 334 6.35 9.43 31.26
#